data_AF-A0A2Z6PA68-F1
#
_entry.id   AF-A0A2Z6PA68-F1
#
_cell.length_a   1.000
_cell.length_b   1.000
_cell.length_c   1.000
_cell.angle_alpha   90.00
_cell.angle_beta   90.00
_cell.angle_gamma   90.00
#
_symmetry.space_group_name_H-M   'P 1'
#
loop_
_entity.id
_entity.type
_entity.pdbx_description
1 polymer ?
#
loop_
_entity_poly.entity_id
_entity_poly.type
_entity_poly.pdbx_seq_one_letter_code
_entity_poly.pdbx_strand_id
1 'polypeptide(L)'
;MRFDLSYGKSAKCFFEDIQKIHTMVYGNYSIVNPNKDHPLNPIHTITAQVTHAEEGTKYHLAERVQAGQFAFTAYQSGDYLVCFRVTSDDPQLTLSIDFDWKTGVAARGRPNIAKRSNIDYMTYEVQVMQETALAIKEEMSYLLQRNARDQLDHRQ
;
A
#
# COMPACT_ATOMS: atom_id res chain seq x y z
N MET A 1 11.52 -0.37 -0.97
CA MET A 1 12.44 -1.40 -0.44
C MET A 1 12.78 -2.39 -1.53
N ARG A 2 13.98 -2.98 -1.52
CA ARG A 2 14.42 -3.92 -2.56
C ARG A 2 14.80 -5.27 -1.97
N PHE A 3 14.43 -6.35 -2.64
CA PHE A 3 14.75 -7.71 -2.21
C PHE A 3 14.80 -8.69 -3.38
N ASP A 4 15.49 -9.80 -3.20
CA ASP A 4 15.58 -10.83 -4.23
C ASP A 4 14.65 -12.02 -3.96
N LEU A 5 14.16 -12.61 -5.04
CA LEU A 5 13.36 -13.84 -5.11
C LEU A 5 14.06 -14.84 -6.02
N SER A 6 14.27 -16.06 -5.55
CA SER A 6 14.76 -17.16 -6.40
C SER A 6 13.61 -18.08 -6.80
N TYR A 7 13.64 -18.59 -8.03
CA TYR A 7 12.74 -19.65 -8.48
C TYR A 7 12.83 -20.90 -7.58
N GLY A 8 11.71 -21.60 -7.41
CA GLY A 8 11.62 -22.84 -6.62
C GLY A 8 11.70 -22.67 -5.10
N LYS A 9 11.96 -21.46 -4.57
CA LYS A 9 11.89 -21.17 -3.14
C LYS A 9 10.46 -20.82 -2.71
N SER A 10 10.21 -20.92 -1.41
CA SER A 10 8.95 -20.47 -0.79
C SER A 10 8.71 -18.98 -1.04
N ALA A 11 7.45 -18.56 -0.89
CA ALA A 11 7.08 -17.14 -0.99
C ALA A 11 7.88 -16.29 -0.01
N LYS A 12 8.32 -15.11 -0.46
CA LYS A 12 8.81 -14.09 0.46
C LYS A 12 7.64 -13.19 0.84
N CYS A 13 7.36 -13.11 2.13
CA CYS A 13 6.23 -12.35 2.66
C CYS A 13 6.70 -11.21 3.56
N PHE A 14 5.96 -10.11 3.52
CA PHE A 14 6.10 -8.95 4.40
C PHE A 14 4.75 -8.70 5.05
N PHE A 15 4.76 -8.33 6.32
CA PHE A 15 3.55 -8.03 7.07
C PHE A 15 3.58 -6.60 7.59
N GLU A 16 2.40 -6.04 7.78
CA GLU A 16 2.18 -4.76 8.43
C GLU A 16 1.01 -4.92 9.41
N ASP A 17 1.22 -4.50 10.66
CA ASP A 17 0.15 -4.41 11.66
C ASP A 17 -0.66 -3.14 11.43
N ILE A 18 -1.92 -3.31 11.00
CA ILE A 18 -2.86 -2.22 10.81
C ILE A 18 -3.71 -2.05 12.06
N GLN A 19 -3.43 -1.00 12.84
CA GLN A 19 -4.09 -0.82 14.14
C GLN A 19 -5.50 -0.20 14.07
N LYS A 20 -5.82 0.53 12.99
CA LYS A 20 -7.10 1.23 12.84
C LYS A 20 -7.93 0.64 11.71
N ILE A 21 -9.21 0.39 11.97
CA ILE A 21 -10.19 0.09 10.92
C ILE A 21 -10.31 1.25 9.94
N HIS A 22 -10.70 0.95 8.70
CA HIS A 22 -10.79 1.88 7.58
C HIS A 22 -9.46 2.55 7.18
N THR A 23 -8.32 1.96 7.58
CA THR A 23 -7.02 2.42 7.13
C THR A 23 -6.84 2.11 5.64
N MET A 24 -6.50 3.13 4.85
CA MET A 24 -6.12 2.93 3.45
C MET A 24 -4.75 2.28 3.36
N VAL A 25 -4.62 1.31 2.47
CA VAL A 25 -3.38 0.61 2.14
C VAL A 25 -3.10 0.82 0.66
N TYR A 26 -1.85 1.09 0.34
CA TYR A 26 -1.34 1.17 -1.03
C TYR A 26 -0.03 0.40 -1.11
N GLY A 27 0.15 -0.37 -2.18
CA GLY A 27 1.44 -0.93 -2.50
C GLY A 27 1.72 -0.89 -4.00
N ASN A 28 2.98 -0.73 -4.34
CA ASN A 28 3.49 -0.76 -5.70
C ASN A 28 4.70 -1.67 -5.76
N TYR A 29 4.79 -2.51 -6.78
CA TYR A 29 5.88 -3.45 -6.93
C TYR A 29 6.26 -3.63 -8.40
N SER A 30 7.54 -3.89 -8.65
CA SER A 30 8.06 -4.18 -9.99
C SER A 30 9.32 -5.03 -9.94
N ILE A 31 9.50 -5.88 -10.94
CA ILE A 31 10.79 -6.53 -11.20
C ILE A 31 11.77 -5.45 -11.68
N VAL A 32 12.91 -5.37 -11.01
CA VAL A 32 14.00 -4.49 -11.38
C VAL A 32 14.64 -5.03 -12.64
N ASN A 33 14.70 -4.20 -13.68
CA ASN A 33 15.44 -4.55 -14.89
C ASN A 33 16.94 -4.24 -14.69
N PRO A 34 17.82 -5.27 -14.71
CA PRO A 34 19.26 -5.04 -14.54
C PRO A 34 19.87 -4.28 -15.73
N ASN A 35 19.26 -4.32 -16.91
CA ASN A 35 19.75 -3.67 -18.12
C ASN A 35 18.74 -2.62 -18.60
N LYS A 36 19.03 -1.33 -18.36
CA LYS A 36 18.09 -0.25 -18.69
C LYS A 36 17.90 -0.05 -20.20
N ASP A 37 18.85 -0.48 -21.02
CA ASP A 37 18.84 -0.28 -22.47
C ASP A 37 18.03 -1.35 -23.21
N HIS A 38 17.65 -2.43 -22.52
CA HIS A 38 16.91 -3.55 -23.09
C HIS A 38 15.62 -3.79 -22.30
N PRO A 39 14.53 -4.24 -22.94
CA PRO A 39 13.32 -4.59 -22.22
C PRO A 39 13.55 -5.79 -21.29
N LEU A 40 12.84 -5.83 -20.17
CA LEU A 40 12.83 -6.99 -19.29
C LEU A 40 12.25 -8.20 -20.04
N ASN A 41 12.90 -9.37 -19.91
CA ASN A 41 12.43 -10.59 -20.57
C ASN A 41 10.97 -10.89 -20.20
N PRO A 42 10.04 -11.01 -21.17
CA PRO A 42 8.62 -11.25 -20.92
C PRO A 42 8.32 -12.50 -20.07
N ILE A 43 9.21 -13.49 -20.06
CA ILE A 43 9.03 -14.71 -19.26
C ILE A 43 9.27 -14.47 -17.77
N HIS A 44 10.05 -13.45 -17.41
CA HIS A 44 10.32 -13.09 -16.02
C HIS A 44 9.05 -12.54 -15.40
N THR A 45 8.40 -13.35 -14.58
CA THR A 45 7.12 -12.99 -13.98
C THR A 45 7.07 -13.42 -12.51
N ILE A 46 6.24 -12.70 -11.75
CA ILE A 46 5.96 -12.98 -10.35
C ILE A 46 4.45 -13.11 -10.12
N THR A 47 4.11 -13.75 -9.01
CA THR A 47 2.79 -13.66 -8.38
C THR A 47 2.90 -12.84 -7.11
N ALA A 48 1.99 -11.88 -6.93
CA ALA A 48 1.84 -11.08 -5.72
C ALA A 48 0.43 -11.31 -5.15
N GLN A 49 0.36 -11.59 -3.85
CA GLN A 49 -0.91 -11.83 -3.15
C GLN A 49 -0.92 -11.03 -1.84
N VAL A 50 -2.02 -10.34 -1.57
CA VAL A 50 -2.27 -9.66 -0.28
C VAL A 50 -3.43 -10.32 0.45
N THR A 51 -3.24 -10.68 1.71
CA THR A 51 -4.23 -11.31 2.59
C THR A 51 -4.18 -10.72 4.00
N HIS A 52 -5.25 -10.90 4.76
CA HIS A 52 -5.17 -10.80 6.22
C HIS A 52 -4.50 -12.06 6.79
N ALA A 53 -3.84 -11.98 7.94
CA ALA A 53 -3.09 -13.11 8.52
C ALA A 53 -4.02 -14.21 9.06
N GLU A 54 -5.11 -13.79 9.69
CA GLU A 54 -6.05 -14.68 10.36
C GLU A 54 -7.23 -15.08 9.46
N GLU A 55 -7.43 -14.35 8.35
CA GLU A 55 -8.49 -14.62 7.39
C GLU A 55 -7.90 -14.93 6.01
N GLY A 56 -8.46 -15.93 5.32
CA GLY A 56 -8.03 -16.30 3.97
C GLY A 56 -8.44 -15.33 2.86
N THR A 57 -9.13 -14.22 3.18
CA THR A 57 -9.64 -13.26 2.20
C THR A 57 -8.48 -12.59 1.47
N LYS A 58 -8.50 -12.67 0.14
CA LYS A 58 -7.51 -12.02 -0.72
C LYS A 58 -7.96 -10.60 -1.04
N TYR A 59 -7.16 -9.62 -0.64
CA TYR A 59 -7.33 -8.20 -0.96
C TYR A 59 -6.69 -7.84 -2.30
N HIS A 60 -5.70 -8.62 -2.72
CA HIS A 60 -5.05 -8.52 -4.02
C HIS A 60 -4.54 -9.88 -4.46
N LEU A 61 -4.66 -10.16 -5.75
CA LEU A 61 -4.00 -11.28 -6.41
C LEU A 61 -3.65 -10.84 -7.83
N ALA A 62 -2.36 -10.87 -8.14
CA ALA A 62 -1.87 -10.69 -9.50
C ALA A 62 -0.91 -11.81 -9.81
N GLU A 63 -1.17 -12.53 -10.90
CA GLU A 63 -0.41 -13.70 -11.30
C GLU A 63 0.30 -13.44 -12.62
N ARG A 64 1.53 -13.95 -12.72
CA ARG A 64 2.38 -13.86 -13.93
C ARG A 64 2.54 -12.41 -14.43
N VAL A 65 2.79 -11.48 -13.51
CA VAL A 65 3.01 -10.05 -13.83
C VAL A 65 4.47 -9.65 -13.66
N GLN A 66 4.91 -8.60 -14.37
CA GLN A 66 6.24 -7.99 -14.18
C GLN A 66 6.23 -6.83 -13.19
N ALA A 67 5.06 -6.18 -13.02
CA ALA A 67 4.84 -5.10 -12.10
C ALA A 67 3.34 -5.03 -11.76
N GLY A 68 3.01 -4.32 -10.70
CA GLY A 68 1.63 -4.08 -10.33
C GLY A 68 1.51 -3.18 -9.12
N GLN A 69 0.28 -2.81 -8.83
CA GLN A 69 -0.07 -2.02 -7.67
C GLN A 69 -1.37 -2.53 -7.07
N PHE A 70 -1.55 -2.33 -5.78
CA PHE A 70 -2.80 -2.60 -5.08
C PHE A 70 -3.18 -1.41 -4.20
N ALA A 71 -4.48 -1.23 -4.02
CA ALA A 71 -5.01 -0.27 -3.08
C ALA A 71 -6.31 -0.80 -2.51
N PHE A 72 -6.45 -0.78 -1.20
CA PHE A 72 -7.67 -1.20 -0.52
C PHE A 72 -7.85 -0.44 0.80
N THR A 73 -9.03 -0.56 1.38
CA THR A 73 -9.32 -0.08 2.73
C THR A 73 -9.42 -1.29 3.64
N ALA A 74 -8.58 -1.34 4.67
CA ALA A 74 -8.61 -2.41 5.68
C ALA A 74 -9.86 -2.25 6.55
N TYR A 75 -10.78 -3.20 6.49
CA TYR A 75 -12.01 -3.18 7.30
C TYR A 75 -11.84 -3.79 8.69
N GLN A 76 -10.68 -4.39 8.94
CA GLN A 76 -10.30 -5.00 10.20
C GLN A 76 -8.92 -4.49 10.61
N SER A 77 -8.67 -4.46 11.91
CA SER A 77 -7.32 -4.28 12.44
C SER A 77 -6.60 -5.62 12.48
N GLY A 78 -5.27 -5.61 12.38
CA GLY A 78 -4.43 -6.79 12.48
C GLY A 78 -3.39 -6.86 11.38
N ASP A 79 -2.76 -8.03 11.28
CA ASP A 79 -1.65 -8.26 10.36
C ASP A 79 -2.14 -8.49 8.94
N TYR A 80 -1.70 -7.62 8.03
CA TYR A 80 -1.88 -7.80 6.59
C TYR A 80 -0.56 -8.23 5.97
N LEU A 81 -0.58 -9.30 5.19
CA LEU A 81 0.60 -9.82 4.51
C LEU A 81 0.54 -9.58 3.02
N VAL A 82 1.67 -9.21 2.43
CA VAL A 82 1.93 -9.41 1.00
C VAL A 82 2.98 -10.49 0.81
N CYS A 83 2.69 -11.44 -0.07
CA CYS A 83 3.62 -12.50 -0.45
C CYS A 83 3.95 -12.41 -1.94
N PHE A 84 5.23 -12.57 -2.27
CA PHE A 84 5.74 -12.61 -3.63
C PHE A 84 6.39 -13.96 -3.94
N ARG A 85 6.14 -14.48 -5.15
CA ARG A 85 6.77 -15.70 -5.70
C ARG A 85 7.18 -15.49 -7.14
N VAL A 86 8.28 -16.11 -7.56
CA VAL A 86 8.63 -16.23 -8.99
C VAL A 86 7.70 -17.25 -9.65
N THR A 87 7.19 -16.93 -10.83
CA THR A 87 6.35 -17.82 -11.66
C THR A 87 6.87 -18.03 -13.08
N SER A 88 8.09 -17.58 -13.35
CA SER A 88 8.84 -17.86 -14.58
C SER A 88 9.24 -19.33 -14.66
N ASP A 89 9.28 -19.91 -15.85
CA ASP A 89 9.65 -21.31 -16.08
C ASP A 89 11.18 -21.56 -16.09
N ASP A 90 11.96 -20.63 -15.53
CA ASP A 90 13.43 -20.69 -15.49
C ASP A 90 13.92 -21.12 -14.09
N PRO A 91 14.48 -22.34 -13.95
CA PRO A 91 14.92 -22.90 -12.67
C PRO A 91 16.01 -22.12 -11.94
N GLN A 92 16.85 -21.37 -12.65
CA GLN A 92 17.97 -20.64 -12.06
C GLN A 92 17.69 -19.16 -11.89
N LEU A 93 16.47 -18.71 -12.22
CA LEU A 93 16.12 -17.31 -12.19
C LEU A 93 16.10 -16.75 -10.77
N THR A 94 16.84 -15.66 -10.59
CA THR A 94 16.71 -14.78 -9.42
C THR A 94 16.27 -13.40 -9.90
N LEU A 95 15.18 -12.91 -9.35
CA LEU A 95 14.59 -11.61 -9.66
C LEU A 95 14.76 -10.67 -8.49
N SER A 96 15.25 -9.46 -8.75
CA SER A 96 15.24 -8.37 -7.76
C SER A 96 13.93 -7.59 -7.90
N ILE A 97 13.22 -7.39 -6.79
CA ILE A 97 11.91 -6.74 -6.74
C ILE A 97 12.07 -5.41 -6.00
N ASP A 98 11.58 -4.34 -6.60
CA ASP A 98 11.34 -3.08 -5.91
C ASP A 98 9.89 -3.04 -5.44
N PHE A 99 9.69 -2.66 -4.19
CA PHE A 99 8.41 -2.74 -3.52
C PHE A 99 8.22 -1.58 -2.54
N ASP A 100 7.09 -0.91 -2.61
CA ASP A 100 6.67 0.15 -1.71
C ASP A 100 5.33 -0.25 -1.07
N TRP A 101 5.24 -0.12 0.26
CA TRP A 101 4.03 -0.37 1.04
C TRP A 101 3.77 0.83 1.93
N LYS A 102 2.55 1.36 1.84
CA LYS A 102 2.12 2.53 2.59
C LYS A 102 0.75 2.29 3.20
N THR A 103 0.56 2.81 4.40
CA THR A 103 -0.71 2.78 5.13
C THR A 103 -1.15 4.19 5.52
N GLY A 104 -2.44 4.35 5.84
CA GLY A 104 -3.01 5.58 6.37
C GLY A 104 -2.84 6.78 5.45
N VAL A 105 -2.37 7.90 6.00
CA VAL A 105 -2.17 9.16 5.26
C VAL A 105 -1.14 9.00 4.14
N ALA A 106 -0.08 8.22 4.37
CA ALA A 106 0.94 7.97 3.36
C ALA A 106 0.39 7.23 2.12
N ALA A 107 -0.66 6.42 2.27
CA ALA A 107 -1.34 5.74 1.18
C ALA A 107 -2.24 6.65 0.32
N ARG A 108 -2.55 7.87 0.77
CA ARG A 108 -3.37 8.85 0.04
C ARG A 108 -2.60 9.54 -1.09
N GLY A 109 -1.27 9.53 -0.99
CA GLY A 109 -0.24 10.13 -1.87
C GLY A 109 -0.09 9.55 -3.29
N ARG A 110 -1.14 9.00 -3.92
CA ARG A 110 -0.98 8.16 -5.13
C ARG A 110 -0.45 8.97 -6.33
N PRO A 111 0.69 8.59 -6.95
CA PRO A 111 1.05 9.11 -8.25
C PRO A 111 0.18 8.41 -9.30
N ASN A 112 -0.85 9.09 -9.82
CA ASN A 112 -1.48 8.66 -11.07
C ASN A 112 -0.45 8.84 -12.19
N ILE A 113 0.28 7.78 -12.55
CA ILE A 113 1.22 7.78 -13.69
C ILE A 113 0.44 7.52 -14.98
N ALA A 114 -0.59 8.33 -15.23
CA ALA A 114 -1.17 8.52 -16.54
C ALA A 114 -1.19 10.03 -16.79
N LYS A 115 -0.10 10.54 -17.40
CA LYS A 115 0.09 11.92 -17.88
C LYS A 115 -0.24 13.03 -16.88
N ARG A 116 0.69 13.39 -15.98
CA ARG A 116 0.54 14.62 -15.17
C ARG A 116 1.29 15.79 -15.80
N SER A 117 0.56 16.84 -16.15
CA SER A 117 1.11 18.18 -16.44
C SER A 117 1.17 19.00 -15.14
N ASN A 118 1.96 20.07 -15.09
CA ASN A 118 2.24 20.86 -13.88
C ASN A 118 0.99 21.45 -13.17
N ILE A 119 -0.16 21.55 -13.86
CA ILE A 119 -1.41 22.09 -13.30
C ILE A 119 -2.07 21.12 -12.31
N ASP A 120 -1.87 19.80 -12.47
CA ASP A 120 -2.44 18.79 -11.59
C ASP A 120 -1.76 18.74 -10.21
N TYR A 121 -0.49 19.14 -10.12
CA TYR A 121 0.27 19.13 -8.87
C TYR A 121 -0.25 20.15 -7.86
N MET A 122 -0.52 21.39 -8.31
CA MET A 122 -1.04 22.45 -7.45
C MET A 122 -2.46 22.14 -6.94
N THR A 123 -3.33 21.61 -7.81
CA THR A 123 -4.69 21.23 -7.43
C THR A 123 -4.68 20.10 -6.40
N TYR A 124 -3.76 19.14 -6.55
CA TYR A 124 -3.56 18.06 -5.59
C TYR A 124 -3.07 18.55 -4.22
N GLU A 125 -2.09 19.45 -4.17
CA GLU A 125 -1.62 20.02 -2.90
C GLU A 125 -2.73 20.79 -2.16
N VAL A 126 -3.54 21.58 -2.89
CA VAL A 126 -4.68 22.30 -2.30
C VAL A 126 -5.73 21.33 -1.75
N GLN A 127 -5.99 20.23 -2.46
CA GLN A 127 -6.92 19.20 -1.97
C GLN A 127 -6.40 18.51 -0.69
N VAL A 128 -5.10 18.18 -0.65
CA VAL A 128 -4.47 17.60 0.56
C VAL A 128 -4.55 18.55 1.74
N MET A 129 -4.34 19.85 1.52
CA MET A 129 -4.48 20.86 2.58
C MET A 129 -5.93 20.96 3.08
N GLN A 130 -6.92 20.96 2.18
CA GLN A 130 -8.34 21.01 2.55
C GLN A 130 -8.75 19.78 3.37
N GLU A 131 -8.35 18.59 2.95
CA GLU A 131 -8.67 17.35 3.65
C GLU A 131 -7.98 17.25 5.02
N THR A 132 -6.74 17.74 5.12
CA THR A 132 -6.01 17.82 6.39
C THR A 132 -6.70 18.80 7.34
N ALA A 133 -7.14 19.95 6.84
CA ALA A 133 -7.91 20.92 7.63
C ALA A 133 -9.24 20.34 8.13
N LEU A 134 -9.92 19.53 7.32
CA LEU A 134 -11.15 18.84 7.72
C LEU A 134 -10.90 17.78 8.80
N ALA A 135 -9.82 17.00 8.69
CA ALA A 135 -9.43 16.03 9.71
C ALA A 135 -9.10 16.71 11.06
N ILE A 136 -8.32 17.80 11.03
CA ILE A 136 -8.04 18.59 12.24
C ILE A 136 -9.32 19.16 12.83
N LYS A 137 -10.22 19.69 11.99
CA LYS A 137 -11.52 20.22 12.44
C LYS A 137 -12.36 19.16 13.15
N GLU A 138 -12.36 17.94 12.64
CA GLU A 138 -13.08 16.81 13.26
C GLU A 138 -12.48 16.44 14.62
N GLU A 139 -11.15 16.35 14.72
CA GLU A 139 -10.46 16.11 16.00
C GLU A 139 -10.73 17.23 17.02
N MET A 140 -10.66 18.50 16.61
CA MET A 140 -11.00 19.62 17.48
C MET A 140 -12.46 19.57 17.94
N SER A 141 -13.38 19.21 17.05
CA SER A 141 -14.79 19.05 17.39
C SER A 141 -14.99 17.94 18.43
N TYR A 142 -14.29 16.82 18.28
CA TYR A 142 -14.31 15.72 19.24
C TYR A 142 -13.80 16.17 20.62
N LEU A 143 -12.66 16.87 20.68
CA LEU A 143 -12.09 17.39 21.93
C LEU A 143 -13.01 18.41 22.62
N LEU A 144 -13.64 19.31 21.85
CA LEU A 144 -14.59 20.28 22.38
C LEU A 144 -15.82 19.61 23.00
N GLN A 145 -16.38 18.60 22.34
CA GLN A 145 -17.52 17.84 22.87
C GLN A 145 -17.16 17.10 24.15
N ARG A 146 -15.96 16.51 24.22
CA ARG A 146 -15.45 15.87 25.43
C ARG A 146 -15.30 16.86 26.58
N ASN A 147 -14.62 17.99 26.34
CA ASN A 147 -14.45 19.03 27.36
C ASN A 147 -15.78 19.57 27.86
N ALA A 148 -16.77 19.75 26.97
CA ALA A 148 -18.11 20.20 27.36
C ALA A 148 -18.82 19.17 28.24
N ARG A 149 -18.66 17.87 27.97
CA ARG A 149 -19.18 16.78 28.81
C ARG A 149 -18.51 16.76 30.18
N ASP A 150 -17.19 16.85 30.23
CA ASP A 150 -16.42 16.87 31.48
C ASP A 150 -16.79 18.08 32.36
N GLN A 151 -17.09 19.24 31.75
CA GLN A 151 -17.57 20.43 32.47
C GLN A 151 -19.01 20.33 32.99
N LEU A 152 -19.85 19.49 32.39
CA LEU A 152 -21.20 19.22 32.87
C LEU A 152 -21.16 18.23 34.05
N ASP A 153 -20.30 17.23 33.99
CA ASP A 153 -20.10 16.25 35.06
C ASP A 153 -19.47 16.87 36.31
N HIS A 154 -18.71 17.96 36.19
CA HIS A 154 -18.17 18.73 37.32
C HIS A 154 -19.12 19.79 37.92
N ARG A 155 -20.30 20.00 37.33
CA ARG A 155 -21.32 20.94 37.85
C ARG A 155 -22.46 20.24 38.61
N GLN A 156 -22.45 18.92 38.69
CA GLN A 156 -23.33 18.12 39.56
C GLN A 156 -22.58 17.73 40.84
#